data_AF-A0A1I0AEQ3-F1
#
_entry.id   AF-A0A1I0AEQ3-F1
#
_cell.length_a   1.000
_cell.length_b   1.000
_cell.length_c   1.000
_cell.angle_alpha   90.00
_cell.angle_beta   90.00
_cell.angle_gamma   90.00
#
_symmetry.space_group_name_H-M   'P 1'
#
loop_
_entity.id
_entity.type
_entity.pdbx_description
1 polymer ?
#
loop_
_entity_poly.entity_id
_entity_poly.type
_entity_poly.pdbx_seq_one_letter_code
_entity_poly.pdbx_strand_id
1 'polypeptide(L)' 'MKYLIDSNIFIQSKNFEYRFEYCRIFWDLLVKLHEKGIVYSINAVKEELLQKDDDLSDWIKK' A
#
# COMPACT_ATOMS: atom_id res chain seq x y z
N MET A 1 -5.21 -18.79 1.83
CA MET A 1 -3.84 -18.42 2.26
C MET A 1 -3.82 -16.93 2.56
N LYS A 2 -3.02 -16.50 3.54
CA LYS A 2 -2.87 -15.09 3.90
C LYS A 2 -1.48 -14.62 3.47
N TYR A 3 -1.41 -13.41 2.93
CA TYR A 3 -0.17 -12.79 2.45
C TYR A 3 0.14 -11.57 3.29
N LEU A 4 1.41 -11.38 3.60
CA LEU A 4 1.90 -10.19 4.29
C LEU A 4 2.67 -9.33 3.30
N ILE A 5 2.29 -8.07 3.20
CA ILE A 5 2.90 -7.10 2.28
C ILE A 5 3.88 -6.23 3.05
N ASP A 6 5.10 -6.18 2.53
CA ASP A 6 6.21 -5.36 3.03
C ASP A 6 6.15 -3.93 2.46
N SER A 7 6.77 -2.98 3.18
CA SER A 7 6.91 -1.58 2.77
C SER A 7 7.44 -1.42 1.35
N ASN A 8 8.39 -2.28 0.94
CA ASN A 8 9.00 -2.20 -0.39
C ASN A 8 7.98 -2.37 -1.52
N ILE A 9 6.97 -3.22 -1.35
CA ILE A 9 5.94 -3.42 -2.38
C ILE A 9 5.16 -2.13 -2.60
N PHE A 10 4.78 -1.43 -1.53
CA PHE A 10 4.07 -0.16 -1.63
C PHE A 10 4.96 0.93 -2.27
N ILE A 11 6.23 1.01 -1.88
CA ILE A 11 7.19 2.00 -2.39
C ILE A 11 7.48 1.77 -3.88
N GLN A 12 7.78 0.53 -4.27
CA GLN A 12 8.07 0.19 -5.65
C GLN A 12 6.84 0.38 -6.55
N SER A 13 5.67 -0.04 -6.07
CA SER A 13 4.40 0.16 -6.77
C SER A 13 4.13 1.64 -6.99
N LYS A 14 4.33 2.49 -5.99
CA LYS A 14 4.17 3.94 -6.12
C LYS A 14 5.13 4.54 -7.16
N ASN A 15 6.41 4.13 -7.15
CA ASN A 15 7.44 4.79 -7.96
C ASN A 15 7.48 4.32 -9.42
N PHE A 16 7.11 3.07 -9.70
CA PHE A 16 7.29 2.47 -11.03
C PHE A 16 5.96 2.05 -11.67
N GLU A 17 5.36 0.96 -11.18
CA GLU A 17 4.33 0.23 -11.93
C GLU A 17 2.91 0.74 -11.70
N TYR A 18 2.62 1.33 -10.54
CA TYR A 18 1.28 1.68 -10.09
C TYR A 18 1.23 3.07 -9.42
N ARG A 19 1.78 4.08 -10.12
CA ARG A 19 1.64 5.49 -9.70
C ARG A 19 0.17 5.84 -9.46
N PHE A 20 -0.09 6.57 -8.38
CA PHE A 20 -1.45 7.01 -8.01
C PHE A 20 -2.15 7.81 -9.11
N GLU A 21 -1.41 8.56 -9.92
CA GLU A 21 -1.96 9.37 -11.01
C GLU A 21 -2.49 8.54 -12.18
N TYR A 22 -1.95 7.32 -12.40
CA TYR A 22 -2.28 6.51 -13.57
C TYR A 22 -3.05 5.23 -13.23
N CYS A 23 -2.80 4.62 -12.07
CA CYS A 23 -3.33 3.29 -11.75
C CYS A 23 -3.86 3.19 -10.31
N ARG A 24 -4.98 3.87 -10.03
CA ARG A 24 -5.69 3.78 -8.73
C ARG A 24 -6.31 2.41 -8.46
N ILE A 25 -6.67 1.68 -9.52
CA ILE A 25 -7.32 0.36 -9.43
C ILE A 25 -6.47 -0.66 -8.65
N PHE A 26 -5.14 -0.57 -8.75
CA PHE A 26 -4.24 -1.42 -7.96
C PHE A 26 -4.39 -1.20 -6.45
N TRP A 27 -4.46 0.07 -6.03
CA TRP A 27 -4.62 0.46 -4.63
C TRP A 27 -6.00 0.07 -4.11
N ASP A 28 -7.05 0.27 -4.91
CA ASP A 28 -8.40 -0.21 -4.59
C ASP A 28 -8.47 -1.74 -4.48
N LEU A 29 -7.71 -2.46 -5.32
CA LEU A 29 -7.63 -3.92 -5.27
C LEU A 29 -6.96 -4.38 -3.97
N LEU A 30 -5.89 -3.72 -3.51
CA LEU A 30 -5.24 -4.04 -2.24
C LEU A 30 -6.22 -3.93 -1.07
N VAL A 31 -7.04 -2.88 -1.04
CA VAL A 31 -8.09 -2.72 0.00
C VAL A 31 -9.11 -3.85 -0.09
N LYS A 32 -9.62 -4.17 -1.29
CA LYS A 32 -10.58 -5.27 -1.47
C LYS A 32 -10.01 -6.64 -1.08
N LEU A 33 -8.72 -6.87 -1.31
CA LEU A 33 -8.05 -8.11 -0.90
C LEU A 33 -7.88 -8.16 0.62
N HIS A 34 -7.68 -7.02 1.27
CA HIS A 34 -7.63 -6.93 2.73
C HIS A 34 -9.01 -7.20 3.35
N GLU A 35 -10.07 -6.62 2.79
CA GLU A 35 -11.46 -6.88 3.20
C GLU A 35 -11.83 -8.36 3.06
N LYS A 36 -11.30 -9.04 2.03
CA LYS A 36 -11.46 -10.50 1.84
C LYS A 36 -10.57 -11.34 2.76
N GLY A 37 -9.75 -10.72 3.61
CA GLY A 37 -8.85 -11.39 4.54
C GLY A 37 -7.68 -12.14 3.88
N ILE A 38 -7.26 -11.66 2.71
CA ILE A 38 -6.21 -12.29 1.90
C ILE A 38 -4.86 -11.59 2.11
N VAL A 39 -4.84 -10.25 2.15
CA VAL A 39 -3.60 -9.47 2.32
C VAL A 39 -3.63 -8.67 3.61
N TYR A 40 -2.47 -8.54 4.24
CA TYR A 40 -2.27 -7.79 5.46
C TYR A 40 -0.92 -7.08 5.43
N SER A 41 -0.76 -6.06 6.26
CA SER A 41 0.52 -5.44 6.60
C SER A 41 0.61 -5.28 8.12
N ILE A 42 1.79 -5.00 8.63
CA ILE A 42 2.04 -4.80 10.06
C ILE A 42 2.19 -3.32 10.41
N ASN A 43 2.02 -2.99 11.69
CA ASN A 43 2.18 -1.62 12.18
C ASN A 43 3.57 -1.04 11.85
N ALA A 44 4.63 -1.83 11.91
CA ALA A 44 5.97 -1.37 11.55
C ALA A 44 6.06 -0.88 10.09
N VAL A 45 5.39 -1.57 9.16
CA VAL A 45 5.28 -1.15 7.75
C VAL A 45 4.51 0.16 7.66
N LYS A 46 3.42 0.30 8.40
CA LYS A 46 2.66 1.56 8.44
C LYS A 46 3.54 2.72 8.93
N GLU A 47 4.30 2.53 10.00
CA GLU A 47 5.20 3.55 10.54
C GLU A 47 6.31 3.92 9.56
N GLU A 48 6.92 2.94 8.90
CA GLU A 48 7.96 3.18 7.89
C GLU A 48 7.42 3.99 6.70
N LEU A 49 6.23 3.66 6.22
CA LEU A 49 5.62 4.38 5.11
C LEU A 49 5.26 5.81 5.51
N LEU A 50 4.72 6.03 6.72
CA LEU A 50 4.37 7.36 7.23
C LEU A 50 5.57 8.26 7.54
N GLN A 51 6.80 7.73 7.60
CA GLN A 51 8.01 8.56 7.76
C GLN A 51 8.33 9.39 6.51
N LYS A 52 7.79 9.01 5.35
CA LYS A 52 7.93 9.79 4.12
C LYS A 52 6.74 10.76 4.02
N ASP A 53 6.97 11.96 3.51
CA ASP A 53 5.92 12.95 3.28
C ASP A 53 5.56 12.93 1.78
N ASP A 54 4.74 11.96 1.39
CA ASP A 54 4.47 11.66 -0.01
C ASP A 54 3.04 11.13 -0.22
N ASP A 55 2.63 11.01 -1.49
CA ASP A 55 1.25 10.60 -1.85
C ASP A 55 0.82 9.26 -1.23
N LEU A 56 1.78 8.36 -0.98
CA LEU A 56 1.53 7.08 -0.32
C LEU A 56 1.15 7.29 1.15
N SER A 57 1.81 8.22 1.82
CA SER A 57 1.56 8.56 3.22
C SER A 57 0.22 9.26 3.38
N ASP A 58 -0.16 10.12 2.44
CA ASP A 58 -1.51 10.70 2.39
C ASP A 58 -2.59 9.64 2.14
N TRP A 59 -2.30 8.63 1.31
CA TRP A 59 -3.21 7.51 1.09
C TRP A 59 -3.39 6.64 2.35
N ILE A 60 -2.33 6.42 3.13
CA ILE A 60 -2.38 5.63 4.38
C ILE A 60 -3.10 6.37 5.51
N LYS A 61 -3.04 7.72 5.52
CA LYS A 61 -3.74 8.55 6.52
C LYS A 61 -5.25 8.63 6.28
N LYS A 62 -5.71 8.32 5.07
CA LYS A 62 -7.13 8.28 4.71
C LYS A 62 -7.85 7.07 5.28
#